data_AF-A0A7C2SAR6-F1
#
_entry.id   AF-A0A7C2SAR6-F1
#
_cell.length_a   1.000
_cell.length_b   1.000
_cell.length_c   1.000
_cell.angle_alpha   90.00
_cell.angle_beta   90.00
_cell.angle_gamma   90.00
#
_symmetry.space_group_name_H-M   'P 1'
#
loop_
_entity.id
_entity.type
_entity.pdbx_description
1 polymer ?
#
loop_
_entity_poly.entity_id
_entity_poly.type
_entity_poly.pdbx_seq_one_letter_code
_entity_poly.pdbx_strand_id
1 'polypeptide(L)'
;MEKNGFDYLDIIEAKEWKKNGLDPREAKEWKKNGFNSKEVKEFKEKGIDITQAIWIKNGFDIKEAKEWIENGFNSKEAKEWKQNGFDLIEAKEWRRNGFNIEEAKKWKDNGFNSPEAREWKKYQFNPTEAGKLRKRGIDVKSAWQELQEWRKNGFSLEEAKEWIKKGFNLEEAKEWKQNGFSLIEAKEWKKNGFDSKEAREWKDNGFNSEEAREWKESGFDYFEAKFFKTKGMDPKTAAQKTFTRLLLYLLHLFILLFQLLLLLLFVFLILYIFIFLPISFIWKIISNWLGGK
;
A
#
# COMPACT_ATOMS: atom_id res chain seq x y z
N MET A 1 -35.20 -33.19 52.05
CA MET A 1 -36.50 -32.53 51.83
C MET A 1 -36.26 -31.30 50.97
N GLU A 2 -36.37 -31.46 49.66
CA GLU A 2 -36.32 -30.38 48.67
C GLU A 2 -37.53 -29.47 48.90
N LYS A 3 -37.30 -28.25 49.40
CA LYS A 3 -38.33 -27.21 49.46
C LYS A 3 -38.05 -26.19 48.35
N ASN A 4 -38.73 -26.43 47.22
CA ASN A 4 -39.34 -25.45 46.33
C ASN A 4 -38.69 -24.05 46.29
N GLY A 5 -37.59 -23.93 45.55
CA GLY A 5 -37.04 -22.64 45.12
C GLY A 5 -37.78 -22.09 43.92
N PHE A 6 -39.03 -21.65 44.10
CA PHE A 6 -39.66 -20.70 43.18
C PHE A 6 -39.34 -19.30 43.66
N ASP A 7 -38.61 -18.53 42.85
CA ASP A 7 -38.28 -17.14 43.14
C ASP A 7 -39.59 -16.34 43.35
N TYR A 8 -39.65 -15.50 44.37
CA TYR A 8 -40.81 -14.65 44.65
C TYR A 8 -41.11 -13.73 43.46
N LEU A 9 -40.08 -13.34 42.70
CA LEU A 9 -40.20 -12.62 41.44
C LEU A 9 -40.95 -13.42 40.37
N ASP A 10 -40.70 -14.73 40.23
CA ASP A 10 -41.39 -15.59 39.26
C ASP A 10 -42.91 -15.69 39.55
N ILE A 11 -43.28 -15.67 40.83
CA ILE A 11 -44.69 -15.73 41.26
C ILE A 11 -45.42 -14.42 40.95
N ILE A 12 -44.80 -13.27 41.18
CA ILE A 12 -45.38 -11.97 40.85
C ILE A 12 -45.56 -11.85 39.34
N GLU A 13 -44.54 -12.20 38.57
CA GLU A 13 -44.59 -12.11 37.11
C GLU A 13 -45.66 -13.05 36.54
N ALA A 14 -45.74 -14.29 37.02
CA ALA A 14 -46.79 -15.24 36.60
C ALA A 14 -48.21 -14.73 36.90
N LYS A 15 -48.41 -13.99 38.00
CA LYS A 15 -49.69 -13.34 38.30
C LYS A 15 -50.01 -12.22 37.31
N GLU A 16 -49.01 -11.46 36.85
CA GLU A 16 -49.21 -10.43 35.83
C GLU A 16 -49.58 -11.01 34.47
N TRP A 17 -48.86 -12.05 34.02
CA TRP A 17 -49.20 -12.78 32.79
C TRP A 17 -50.62 -13.35 32.83
N LYS A 18 -51.00 -13.97 33.95
CA LYS A 18 -52.36 -14.48 34.17
C LYS A 18 -53.41 -13.37 34.19
N LYS A 19 -53.13 -12.23 34.84
CA LYS A 19 -54.03 -11.07 34.88
C LYS A 19 -54.31 -10.50 33.49
N ASN A 20 -53.34 -10.59 32.59
CA ASN A 20 -53.47 -10.17 31.19
C ASN A 20 -54.06 -11.25 30.27
N GLY A 21 -54.59 -12.34 30.83
CA GLY A 21 -55.32 -13.36 30.09
C GLY A 21 -54.45 -14.40 29.38
N LEU A 22 -53.14 -14.46 29.68
CA LEU A 22 -52.27 -15.49 29.12
C LEU A 22 -52.25 -16.73 30.02
N ASP A 23 -52.33 -17.90 29.39
CA ASP A 23 -52.02 -19.15 30.07
C ASP A 23 -50.50 -19.31 30.27
N PRO A 24 -50.06 -20.17 31.20
CA PRO A 24 -48.64 -20.34 31.50
C PRO A 24 -47.76 -20.80 30.32
N ARG A 25 -48.31 -21.53 29.34
CA ARG A 25 -47.55 -21.99 28.17
C ARG A 25 -47.33 -20.84 27.20
N GLU A 26 -48.38 -20.08 26.89
CA GLU A 26 -48.28 -18.87 26.07
C GLU A 26 -47.31 -17.87 26.73
N ALA A 27 -47.48 -17.58 28.02
CA ALA A 27 -46.62 -16.66 28.77
C ALA A 27 -45.15 -17.06 28.68
N LYS A 28 -44.84 -18.36 28.80
CA LYS A 28 -43.48 -18.88 28.67
C LYS A 28 -42.91 -18.66 27.26
N GLU A 29 -43.71 -18.83 26.22
CA GLU A 29 -43.30 -18.66 24.83
C GLU A 29 -43.00 -17.19 24.50
N TRP A 30 -43.88 -16.29 24.91
CA TRP A 30 -43.69 -14.84 24.77
C TRP A 30 -42.49 -14.33 25.58
N LYS A 31 -42.35 -14.78 26.84
CA LYS A 31 -41.20 -14.46 27.69
C LYS A 31 -39.88 -14.94 27.09
N LYS A 32 -39.85 -16.15 26.50
CA LYS A 32 -38.66 -16.68 25.80
C LYS A 32 -38.24 -15.81 24.60
N ASN A 33 -39.20 -15.15 23.94
CA ASN A 33 -38.94 -14.19 22.87
C ASN A 33 -38.71 -12.75 23.38
N GLY A 34 -38.61 -12.59 24.71
CA GLY A 34 -38.25 -11.35 25.40
C GLY A 34 -39.37 -10.32 25.43
N PHE A 35 -40.64 -10.74 25.38
CA PHE A 35 -41.77 -9.86 25.59
C PHE A 35 -42.18 -9.86 27.06
N ASN A 36 -42.71 -8.75 27.54
CA ASN A 36 -43.32 -8.64 28.87
C ASN A 36 -44.86 -8.70 28.79
N SER A 37 -45.50 -8.95 29.94
CA SER A 37 -46.95 -9.16 30.02
C SER A 37 -47.78 -8.00 29.48
N LYS A 38 -47.30 -6.76 29.54
CA LYS A 38 -48.01 -5.56 29.05
C LYS A 38 -47.94 -5.45 27.53
N GLU A 39 -46.75 -5.65 26.94
CA GLU A 39 -46.57 -5.67 25.48
C GLU A 39 -47.46 -6.73 24.83
N VAL A 40 -47.52 -7.93 25.42
CA VAL A 40 -48.33 -9.00 24.84
C VAL A 40 -49.82 -8.73 24.95
N LYS A 41 -50.27 -8.06 26.01
CA LYS A 41 -51.67 -7.64 26.14
C LYS A 41 -52.05 -6.72 24.96
N GLU A 42 -51.23 -5.72 24.66
CA GLU A 42 -51.45 -4.80 23.54
C GLU A 42 -51.42 -5.52 22.18
N PHE A 43 -50.52 -6.50 22.00
CA PHE A 43 -50.49 -7.30 20.78
C PHE A 43 -51.75 -8.16 20.63
N LYS A 44 -52.18 -8.84 21.70
CA LYS A 44 -53.39 -9.68 21.70
C LYS A 44 -54.66 -8.88 21.44
N GLU A 45 -54.80 -7.68 22.03
CA GLU A 45 -55.92 -6.76 21.75
C GLU A 45 -56.01 -6.37 20.27
N LYS A 46 -54.88 -6.34 19.57
CA LYS A 46 -54.78 -6.07 18.12
C LYS A 46 -54.84 -7.32 17.25
N GLY A 47 -55.05 -8.50 17.85
CA GLY A 47 -55.04 -9.78 17.14
C GLY A 47 -53.66 -10.19 16.60
N ILE A 48 -52.58 -9.63 17.15
CA ILE A 48 -51.21 -9.89 16.72
C ILE A 48 -50.69 -11.14 17.42
N ASP A 49 -50.27 -12.13 16.63
CA ASP A 49 -49.66 -13.36 17.14
C ASP A 49 -48.17 -13.18 17.50
N ILE A 50 -47.59 -14.18 18.16
CA ILE A 50 -46.19 -14.13 18.59
C ILE A 50 -45.20 -14.00 17.43
N THR A 51 -45.51 -14.60 16.28
CA THR A 51 -44.66 -14.51 15.08
C THR A 51 -44.64 -13.07 14.59
N GLN A 52 -45.82 -12.48 14.39
CA GLN A 52 -45.96 -11.08 13.97
C GLN A 52 -45.31 -10.11 14.97
N ALA A 53 -45.49 -10.34 16.27
CA ALA A 53 -44.88 -9.50 17.29
C ALA A 53 -43.34 -9.57 17.29
N ILE A 54 -42.74 -10.75 17.06
CA ILE A 54 -41.29 -10.90 16.91
C ILE A 54 -40.76 -10.05 15.75
N TRP A 55 -41.49 -9.98 14.63
CA TRP A 55 -41.13 -9.14 13.50
C TRP A 55 -41.29 -7.65 13.81
N ILE A 56 -42.39 -7.26 14.46
CA ILE A 56 -42.62 -5.87 14.89
C ILE A 56 -41.52 -5.40 15.84
N LYS A 57 -41.13 -6.22 16.81
CA LYS A 57 -40.01 -5.94 17.73
C LYS A 57 -38.68 -5.76 17.01
N ASN A 58 -38.51 -6.38 15.84
CA ASN A 58 -37.34 -6.24 14.99
C ASN A 58 -37.43 -5.08 13.98
N GLY A 59 -38.50 -4.26 14.05
CA GLY A 59 -38.65 -3.04 13.25
C GLY A 59 -39.29 -3.26 11.89
N PHE A 60 -40.07 -4.33 11.74
CA PHE A 60 -40.82 -4.64 10.52
C PHE A 60 -42.31 -4.42 10.74
N ASP A 61 -42.99 -3.82 9.78
CA ASP A 61 -44.44 -3.90 9.74
C ASP A 61 -44.90 -5.30 9.29
N ILE A 62 -46.19 -5.60 9.45
CA ILE A 62 -46.74 -6.93 9.15
C ILE A 62 -46.65 -7.26 7.65
N LYS A 63 -46.78 -6.26 6.77
CA LYS A 63 -46.72 -6.49 5.33
C LYS A 63 -45.28 -6.80 4.91
N GLU A 64 -44.33 -5.98 5.34
CA GLU A 64 -42.89 -6.19 5.12
C GLU A 64 -42.47 -7.55 5.68
N ALA A 65 -42.86 -7.87 6.92
CA ALA A 65 -42.57 -9.15 7.55
C ALA A 65 -43.04 -10.35 6.72
N LYS A 66 -44.24 -10.31 6.15
CA LYS A 66 -44.75 -11.37 5.26
C LYS A 66 -43.84 -11.58 4.05
N GLU A 67 -43.42 -10.50 3.40
CA GLU A 67 -42.55 -10.58 2.22
C GLU A 67 -41.19 -11.21 2.57
N TRP A 68 -40.58 -10.84 3.70
CA TRP A 68 -39.34 -11.46 4.17
C TRP A 68 -39.51 -12.94 4.55
N ILE A 69 -40.60 -13.29 5.24
CA ILE A 69 -40.93 -14.68 5.61
C ILE A 69 -41.12 -15.54 4.35
N GLU A 70 -41.87 -15.07 3.36
CA GLU A 70 -42.13 -15.77 2.10
C GLU A 70 -40.84 -16.04 1.31
N ASN A 71 -39.84 -15.19 1.48
CA ASN A 71 -38.50 -15.37 0.92
C ASN A 71 -37.55 -16.15 1.84
N GLY A 72 -38.07 -16.73 2.93
CA GLY A 72 -37.34 -17.63 3.82
C GLY A 72 -36.32 -16.92 4.71
N PHE A 73 -36.56 -15.67 5.07
CA PHE A 73 -35.77 -14.98 6.09
C PHE A 73 -36.46 -15.08 7.44
N ASN A 74 -35.66 -15.19 8.51
CA ASN A 74 -36.16 -14.96 9.85
C ASN A 74 -36.00 -13.48 10.25
N SER A 75 -36.70 -13.05 11.29
CA SER A 75 -36.76 -11.65 11.70
C SER A 75 -35.42 -11.06 12.13
N LYS A 76 -34.51 -11.87 12.67
CA LYS A 76 -33.16 -11.43 13.05
C LYS A 76 -32.28 -11.21 11.82
N GLU A 77 -32.25 -12.19 10.93
CA GLU A 77 -31.50 -12.11 9.66
C GLU A 77 -32.00 -10.93 8.81
N ALA A 78 -33.32 -10.78 8.66
CA ALA A 78 -33.92 -9.67 7.94
C ALA A 78 -33.52 -8.31 8.54
N LYS A 79 -33.57 -8.20 9.89
CA LYS A 79 -33.13 -7.00 10.59
C LYS A 79 -31.67 -6.68 10.29
N GLU A 80 -30.80 -7.67 10.32
CA GLU A 80 -29.37 -7.47 10.05
C GLU A 80 -29.12 -7.02 8.61
N TRP A 81 -29.76 -7.64 7.61
CA TRP A 81 -29.69 -7.18 6.21
C TRP A 81 -30.14 -5.72 6.09
N LYS A 82 -31.30 -5.37 6.66
CA LYS A 82 -31.86 -4.02 6.63
C LYS A 82 -30.94 -3.00 7.31
N GLN A 83 -30.38 -3.33 8.48
CA GLN A 83 -29.43 -2.48 9.20
C GLN A 83 -28.12 -2.28 8.43
N ASN A 84 -27.73 -3.24 7.59
CA ASN A 84 -26.56 -3.13 6.73
C ASN A 84 -26.84 -2.43 5.39
N GLY A 85 -28.07 -1.93 5.20
CA GLY A 85 -28.47 -1.15 4.04
C GLY A 85 -28.92 -1.99 2.85
N PHE A 86 -29.46 -3.19 3.10
CA PHE A 86 -30.02 -4.04 2.06
C PHE A 86 -31.53 -4.15 2.20
N ASP A 87 -32.24 -3.96 1.08
CA ASP A 87 -33.65 -4.31 1.01
C ASP A 87 -33.85 -5.83 0.81
N LEU A 88 -35.12 -6.27 0.80
CA LEU A 88 -35.47 -7.67 0.61
C LEU A 88 -34.96 -8.25 -0.72
N ILE A 89 -35.04 -7.48 -1.80
CA ILE A 89 -34.66 -7.94 -3.14
C ILE A 89 -33.15 -8.13 -3.18
N GLU A 90 -32.38 -7.14 -2.72
CA GLU A 90 -30.93 -7.22 -2.63
C GLU A 90 -30.51 -8.37 -1.71
N ALA A 91 -31.05 -8.44 -0.48
CA ALA A 91 -30.70 -9.49 0.48
C ALA A 91 -30.94 -10.89 -0.09
N LYS A 92 -32.08 -11.10 -0.76
CA LYS A 92 -32.40 -12.35 -1.46
C LYS A 92 -31.36 -12.66 -2.54
N GLU A 93 -30.98 -11.67 -3.34
CA GLU A 93 -30.03 -11.84 -4.44
C GLU A 93 -28.62 -12.18 -3.93
N TRP A 94 -28.12 -11.42 -2.95
CA TRP A 94 -26.83 -11.66 -2.30
C TRP A 94 -26.78 -13.04 -1.64
N ARG A 95 -27.83 -13.41 -0.89
CA ARG A 95 -27.94 -14.75 -0.27
C ARG A 95 -27.96 -15.85 -1.33
N ARG A 96 -28.72 -15.68 -2.42
CA ARG A 96 -28.77 -16.66 -3.52
C ARG A 96 -27.42 -16.83 -4.22
N ASN A 97 -26.62 -15.77 -4.29
CA ASN A 97 -25.26 -15.81 -4.83
C ASN A 97 -24.21 -16.28 -3.82
N GLY A 98 -24.63 -16.73 -2.62
CA GLY A 98 -23.75 -17.38 -1.64
C GLY A 98 -22.95 -16.40 -0.78
N PHE A 99 -23.44 -15.16 -0.63
CA PHE A 99 -22.82 -14.17 0.24
C PHE A 99 -23.57 -14.07 1.57
N ASN A 100 -22.80 -13.96 2.66
CA ASN A 100 -23.34 -13.51 3.93
C ASN A 100 -23.42 -11.98 3.96
N ILE A 101 -24.08 -11.44 5.00
CA ILE A 101 -24.34 -10.00 5.16
C ILE A 101 -23.04 -9.17 5.14
N GLU A 102 -22.00 -9.63 5.85
CA GLU A 102 -20.72 -8.91 5.94
C GLU A 102 -19.97 -8.87 4.60
N GLU A 103 -19.93 -10.00 3.90
CA GLU A 103 -19.32 -10.08 2.57
C GLU A 103 -20.08 -9.20 1.58
N ALA A 104 -21.41 -9.34 1.55
CA ALA A 104 -22.28 -8.55 0.68
C ALA A 104 -22.07 -7.06 0.91
N LYS A 105 -21.99 -6.63 2.18
CA LYS A 105 -21.70 -5.25 2.55
C LYS A 105 -20.37 -4.76 1.99
N LYS A 106 -19.29 -5.53 2.19
CA LYS A 106 -17.95 -5.16 1.68
C LYS A 106 -17.94 -5.03 0.15
N TRP A 107 -18.64 -5.91 -0.56
CA TRP A 107 -18.77 -5.83 -2.02
C TRP A 107 -19.62 -4.62 -2.47
N LYS A 108 -20.77 -4.40 -1.82
CA LYS A 108 -21.66 -3.25 -2.07
C LYS A 108 -20.97 -1.91 -1.77
N ASP A 109 -20.21 -1.81 -0.68
CA ASP A 109 -19.44 -0.61 -0.32
C ASP A 109 -18.30 -0.36 -1.34
N ASN A 110 -17.80 -1.41 -1.99
CA ASN A 110 -16.91 -1.30 -3.15
C ASN A 110 -17.68 -1.15 -4.48
N GLY A 111 -19.00 -0.93 -4.44
CA GLY A 111 -19.89 -0.62 -5.55
C GLY A 111 -20.22 -1.79 -6.47
N PHE A 112 -20.07 -3.04 -6.03
CA PHE A 112 -20.43 -4.22 -6.82
C PHE A 112 -21.84 -4.70 -6.48
N ASN A 113 -22.54 -5.22 -7.49
CA ASN A 113 -23.75 -6.02 -7.27
C ASN A 113 -23.41 -7.50 -7.01
N SER A 114 -24.40 -8.31 -6.63
CA SER A 114 -24.17 -9.70 -6.23
C SER A 114 -23.67 -10.61 -7.37
N PRO A 115 -24.13 -10.47 -8.65
CA PRO A 115 -23.58 -11.24 -9.76
C PRO A 115 -22.12 -10.91 -10.07
N GLU A 116 -21.76 -9.61 -10.11
CA GLU A 116 -20.38 -9.18 -10.32
C GLU A 116 -19.48 -9.68 -9.19
N ALA A 117 -19.88 -9.47 -7.93
CA ALA A 117 -19.12 -9.92 -6.77
C ALA A 117 -18.85 -11.42 -6.83
N ARG A 118 -19.83 -12.22 -7.28
CA ARG A 118 -19.67 -13.67 -7.46
C ARG A 118 -18.63 -14.01 -8.52
N GLU A 119 -18.63 -13.28 -9.64
CA GLU A 119 -17.64 -13.47 -10.69
C GLU A 119 -16.22 -13.16 -10.18
N TRP A 120 -16.03 -12.02 -9.52
CA TRP A 120 -14.74 -11.67 -8.92
C TRP A 120 -14.29 -12.67 -7.84
N LYS A 121 -15.21 -13.12 -6.98
CA LYS A 121 -14.95 -14.15 -5.95
C LYS A 121 -14.54 -15.49 -6.57
N LYS A 122 -15.12 -15.89 -7.71
CA LYS A 122 -14.74 -17.11 -8.46
C LYS A 122 -13.26 -17.09 -8.85
N TYR A 123 -12.72 -15.92 -9.19
CA TYR A 123 -11.30 -15.72 -9.50
C TYR A 123 -10.46 -15.35 -8.26
N GLN A 124 -11.01 -15.61 -7.05
CA GLN A 124 -10.35 -15.41 -5.77
C GLN A 124 -9.94 -13.96 -5.48
N PHE A 125 -10.59 -12.98 -6.10
CA PHE A 125 -10.41 -11.58 -5.74
C PHE A 125 -11.30 -11.21 -4.55
N ASN A 126 -10.77 -10.39 -3.65
CA ASN A 126 -11.56 -9.79 -2.57
C ASN A 126 -12.18 -8.44 -3.01
N PRO A 127 -13.19 -7.92 -2.28
CA PRO A 127 -13.86 -6.67 -2.64
C PRO A 127 -12.93 -5.47 -2.85
N THR A 128 -11.88 -5.37 -2.04
CA THR A 128 -10.94 -4.23 -2.08
C THR A 128 -10.04 -4.29 -3.31
N GLU A 129 -9.57 -5.49 -3.67
CA GLU A 129 -8.79 -5.72 -4.90
C GLU A 129 -9.64 -5.42 -6.13
N ALA A 130 -10.83 -6.00 -6.20
CA ALA A 130 -11.77 -5.79 -7.29
C ALA A 130 -12.12 -4.30 -7.44
N GLY A 131 -12.39 -3.60 -6.33
CA GLY A 131 -12.71 -2.17 -6.33
C GLY A 131 -11.57 -1.31 -6.87
N LYS A 132 -10.31 -1.64 -6.55
CA LYS A 132 -9.13 -0.95 -7.10
C LYS A 132 -8.96 -1.19 -8.60
N LEU A 133 -9.13 -2.42 -9.05
CA LEU A 133 -9.03 -2.78 -10.47
C LEU A 133 -10.14 -2.11 -11.29
N ARG A 134 -11.37 -2.10 -10.77
CA ARG A 134 -12.49 -1.41 -11.42
C ARG A 134 -12.28 0.10 -11.53
N LYS A 135 -11.72 0.76 -10.50
CA LYS A 135 -11.36 2.19 -10.57
C LYS A 135 -10.34 2.49 -11.68
N ARG A 136 -9.55 1.49 -12.09
CA ARG A 136 -8.61 1.56 -13.22
C ARG A 136 -9.23 1.12 -14.56
N GLY A 137 -10.52 0.76 -14.58
CA GLY A 137 -11.21 0.26 -15.78
C GLY A 137 -10.84 -1.19 -16.15
N ILE A 138 -10.24 -1.96 -15.23
CA ILE A 138 -9.82 -3.34 -15.48
C ILE A 138 -10.95 -4.29 -15.08
N ASP A 139 -11.40 -5.11 -16.03
CA ASP A 139 -12.39 -6.16 -15.78
C ASP A 139 -11.74 -7.43 -15.20
N VAL A 140 -12.57 -8.31 -14.63
CA VAL A 140 -12.12 -9.53 -13.95
C VAL A 140 -11.40 -10.51 -14.88
N LYS A 141 -11.77 -10.59 -16.15
CA LYS A 141 -11.13 -11.52 -17.10
C LYS A 141 -9.72 -11.04 -17.43
N SER A 142 -9.57 -9.74 -17.70
CA SER A 142 -8.27 -9.10 -17.93
C SER A 142 -7.35 -9.25 -16.70
N ALA A 143 -7.88 -8.99 -15.50
CA ALA A 143 -7.14 -9.17 -14.25
C ALA A 143 -6.70 -10.64 -14.03
N TRP A 144 -7.58 -11.59 -14.36
CA TRP A 144 -7.25 -13.01 -14.26
C TRP A 144 -6.20 -13.44 -15.29
N GLN A 145 -6.28 -12.94 -16.53
CA GLN A 145 -5.29 -13.19 -17.58
C GLN A 145 -3.91 -12.67 -17.17
N GLU A 146 -3.83 -11.46 -16.60
CA GLU A 146 -2.60 -10.92 -16.03
C GLU A 146 -2.04 -11.89 -14.97
N LEU A 147 -2.83 -12.28 -13.98
CA LEU A 147 -2.36 -13.24 -12.96
C LEU A 147 -1.91 -14.59 -13.53
N GLN A 148 -2.53 -15.08 -14.61
CA GLN A 148 -2.05 -16.30 -15.29
C GLN A 148 -0.69 -16.08 -15.94
N GLU A 149 -0.41 -14.89 -16.46
CA GLU A 149 0.89 -14.58 -17.04
C GLU A 149 1.99 -14.52 -15.98
N TRP A 150 1.70 -13.93 -14.82
CA TRP A 150 2.57 -14.00 -13.64
C TRP A 150 2.82 -15.46 -13.22
N ARG A 151 1.78 -16.29 -13.23
CA ARG A 151 1.90 -17.71 -12.88
C ARG A 151 2.82 -18.48 -13.82
N LYS A 152 2.71 -18.24 -15.14
CA LYS A 152 3.62 -18.84 -16.13
C LYS A 152 5.08 -18.44 -15.92
N ASN A 153 5.32 -17.26 -15.35
CA ASN A 153 6.65 -16.74 -15.04
C ASN A 153 7.14 -17.13 -13.62
N GLY A 154 6.51 -18.12 -12.98
CA GLY A 154 7.00 -18.72 -11.73
C GLY A 154 6.59 -17.99 -10.45
N PHE A 155 5.52 -17.19 -10.50
CA PHE A 155 4.90 -16.60 -9.32
C PHE A 155 3.66 -17.41 -8.91
N SER A 156 3.41 -17.58 -7.61
CA SER A 156 2.06 -18.01 -7.19
C SER A 156 1.05 -16.87 -7.44
N LEU A 157 -0.25 -17.17 -7.42
CA LEU A 157 -1.28 -16.13 -7.60
C LEU A 157 -1.25 -15.12 -6.46
N GLU A 158 -1.00 -15.60 -5.25
CA GLU A 158 -0.85 -14.84 -4.02
C GLU A 158 0.38 -13.93 -4.11
N GLU A 159 1.53 -14.50 -4.51
CA GLU A 159 2.77 -13.75 -4.71
C GLU A 159 2.56 -12.65 -5.76
N ALA A 160 2.00 -12.99 -6.93
CA ALA A 160 1.72 -12.04 -8.00
C ALA A 160 0.85 -10.86 -7.51
N LYS A 161 -0.24 -11.15 -6.77
CA LYS A 161 -1.10 -10.11 -6.18
C LYS A 161 -0.31 -9.19 -5.25
N GLU A 162 0.61 -9.73 -4.45
CA GLU A 162 1.45 -8.92 -3.57
C GLU A 162 2.41 -8.02 -4.33
N TRP A 163 3.12 -8.54 -5.34
CA TRP A 163 4.00 -7.73 -6.19
C TRP A 163 3.24 -6.61 -6.92
N ILE A 164 2.10 -6.93 -7.55
CA ILE A 164 1.23 -5.95 -8.21
C ILE A 164 0.76 -4.89 -7.20
N LYS A 165 0.33 -5.31 -6.00
CA LYS A 165 -0.11 -4.40 -4.93
C LYS A 165 1.00 -3.45 -4.46
N LYS A 166 2.26 -3.87 -4.52
CA LYS A 166 3.42 -3.01 -4.21
C LYS A 166 3.89 -2.17 -5.41
N GLY A 167 3.20 -2.24 -6.55
CA GLY A 167 3.46 -1.40 -7.71
C GLY A 167 4.57 -1.93 -8.62
N PHE A 168 4.86 -3.23 -8.57
CA PHE A 168 5.75 -3.88 -9.52
C PHE A 168 4.95 -4.41 -10.71
N ASN A 169 5.49 -4.23 -11.91
CA ASN A 169 5.03 -4.96 -13.08
C ASN A 169 5.73 -6.34 -13.16
N LEU A 170 5.29 -7.19 -14.09
CA LEU A 170 5.79 -8.54 -14.23
C LEU A 170 7.29 -8.59 -14.52
N GLU A 171 7.78 -7.75 -15.43
CA GLU A 171 9.20 -7.73 -15.82
C GLU A 171 10.08 -7.28 -14.66
N GLU A 172 9.70 -6.20 -13.96
CA GLU A 172 10.42 -5.76 -12.76
C GLU A 172 10.46 -6.88 -11.71
N ALA A 173 9.31 -7.48 -11.38
CA ALA A 173 9.25 -8.54 -10.37
C ALA A 173 10.12 -9.75 -10.75
N LYS A 174 10.11 -10.11 -12.03
CA LYS A 174 10.93 -11.18 -12.59
C LYS A 174 12.42 -10.87 -12.44
N GLU A 175 12.85 -9.66 -12.80
CA GLU A 175 14.24 -9.23 -12.64
C GLU A 175 14.69 -9.25 -11.17
N TRP A 176 13.89 -8.68 -10.26
CA TRP A 176 14.19 -8.70 -8.83
C TRP A 176 14.30 -10.14 -8.28
N LYS A 177 13.37 -11.01 -8.65
CA LYS A 177 13.37 -12.42 -8.22
C LYS A 177 14.56 -13.19 -8.80
N GLN A 178 14.89 -12.97 -10.07
CA GLN A 178 16.08 -13.57 -10.72
C GLN A 178 17.39 -13.10 -10.10
N ASN A 179 17.42 -11.88 -9.57
CA ASN A 179 18.54 -11.33 -8.82
C ASN A 179 18.54 -11.72 -7.33
N GLY A 180 17.66 -12.63 -6.91
CA GLY A 180 17.67 -13.21 -5.56
C GLY A 180 17.06 -12.30 -4.49
N PHE A 181 16.17 -11.38 -4.87
CA PHE A 181 15.45 -10.52 -3.94
C PHE A 181 14.04 -11.03 -3.70
N SER A 182 13.65 -11.05 -2.43
CA SER A 182 12.25 -11.15 -2.02
C SER A 182 11.49 -9.85 -2.33
N LEU A 183 10.16 -9.89 -2.34
CA LEU A 183 9.32 -8.70 -2.51
C LEU A 183 9.64 -7.58 -1.51
N ILE A 184 9.93 -7.96 -0.26
CA ILE A 184 10.22 -6.99 0.81
C ILE A 184 11.53 -6.26 0.50
N GLU A 185 12.59 -7.01 0.19
CA GLU A 185 13.87 -6.42 -0.17
C GLU A 185 13.76 -5.60 -1.46
N ALA A 186 13.14 -6.14 -2.51
CA ALA A 186 12.97 -5.44 -3.78
C ALA A 186 12.28 -4.08 -3.59
N LYS A 187 11.26 -4.03 -2.74
CA LYS A 187 10.57 -2.77 -2.40
C LYS A 187 11.51 -1.81 -1.65
N GLU A 188 12.31 -2.31 -0.72
CA GLU A 188 13.23 -1.49 0.07
C GLU A 188 14.34 -0.89 -0.81
N TRP A 189 15.02 -1.73 -1.60
CA TRP A 189 16.05 -1.29 -2.54
C TRP A 189 15.50 -0.35 -3.62
N LYS A 190 14.32 -0.64 -4.20
CA LYS A 190 13.65 0.26 -5.16
C LYS A 190 13.31 1.61 -4.52
N LYS A 191 12.83 1.63 -3.27
CA LYS A 191 12.56 2.86 -2.52
C LYS A 191 13.84 3.69 -2.33
N ASN A 192 14.98 3.02 -2.12
CA ASN A 192 16.28 3.65 -1.95
C ASN A 192 16.98 3.99 -3.28
N GLY A 193 16.29 3.88 -4.42
CA GLY A 193 16.77 4.36 -5.72
C GLY A 193 17.69 3.39 -6.46
N PHE A 194 17.61 2.09 -6.13
CA PHE A 194 18.37 1.04 -6.80
C PHE A 194 17.48 0.22 -7.73
N ASP A 195 18.00 -0.14 -8.90
CA ASP A 195 17.45 -1.23 -9.69
C ASP A 195 17.93 -2.60 -9.18
N SER A 196 17.36 -3.69 -9.71
CA SER A 196 17.64 -5.04 -9.21
C SER A 196 19.09 -5.51 -9.44
N LYS A 197 19.77 -4.98 -10.46
CA LYS A 197 21.16 -5.34 -10.79
C LYS A 197 22.12 -4.59 -9.88
N GLU A 198 21.93 -3.27 -9.78
CA GLU A 198 22.73 -2.44 -8.88
C GLU A 198 22.56 -2.91 -7.42
N ALA A 199 21.32 -3.15 -6.98
CA ALA A 199 21.05 -3.68 -5.66
C ALA A 199 21.79 -5.00 -5.39
N ARG A 200 21.86 -5.88 -6.40
CA ARG A 200 22.59 -7.15 -6.29
C ARG A 200 24.08 -6.92 -6.08
N GLU A 201 24.68 -6.01 -6.84
CA GLU A 201 26.11 -5.68 -6.70
C GLU A 201 26.43 -5.16 -5.29
N TRP A 202 25.62 -4.25 -4.77
CA TRP A 202 25.77 -3.74 -3.40
C TRP A 202 25.57 -4.85 -2.35
N LYS A 203 24.51 -5.67 -2.50
CA LYS A 203 24.20 -6.79 -1.60
C LYS A 203 25.31 -7.84 -1.57
N ASP A 204 25.82 -8.24 -2.73
CA ASP A 204 26.92 -9.20 -2.87
C ASP A 204 28.23 -8.66 -2.25
N ASN A 205 28.35 -7.35 -2.10
CA ASN A 205 29.46 -6.68 -1.43
C ASN A 205 29.21 -6.37 0.06
N GLY A 206 28.13 -6.89 0.63
CA GLY A 206 27.86 -6.84 2.07
C GLY A 206 27.23 -5.51 2.54
N PHE A 207 26.53 -4.82 1.65
CA PHE A 207 25.76 -3.62 1.98
C PHE A 207 24.27 -3.95 2.01
N ASN A 208 23.57 -3.36 2.97
CA ASN A 208 22.11 -3.26 2.91
C ASN A 208 21.69 -2.04 2.09
N SER A 209 20.38 -1.92 1.82
CA SER A 209 19.86 -0.87 0.92
C SER A 209 20.12 0.55 1.44
N GLU A 210 20.15 0.73 2.76
CA GLU A 210 20.33 2.03 3.40
C GLU A 210 21.79 2.45 3.39
N GLU A 211 22.70 1.54 3.77
CA GLU A 211 24.14 1.78 3.64
C GLU A 211 24.52 2.10 2.20
N ALA A 212 24.02 1.30 1.24
CA ALA A 212 24.27 1.52 -0.18
C ALA A 212 23.80 2.92 -0.62
N ARG A 213 22.61 3.35 -0.17
CA ARG A 213 22.08 4.69 -0.44
C ARG A 213 23.02 5.78 0.09
N GLU A 214 23.49 5.67 1.32
CA GLU A 214 24.39 6.68 1.93
C GLU A 214 25.73 6.78 1.19
N TRP A 215 26.31 5.65 0.79
CA TRP A 215 27.53 5.63 -0.01
C TRP A 215 27.32 6.21 -1.41
N LYS A 216 26.23 5.85 -2.07
CA LYS A 216 25.86 6.38 -3.40
C LYS A 216 25.59 7.88 -3.37
N GLU A 217 24.89 8.38 -2.35
CA GLU A 217 24.66 9.82 -2.13
C GLU A 217 25.97 10.58 -1.85
N SER A 218 26.96 9.89 -1.27
CA SER A 218 28.31 10.42 -1.07
C SER A 218 29.20 10.34 -2.32
N GLY A 219 28.65 9.84 -3.44
CA GLY A 219 29.32 9.78 -4.74
C GLY A 219 30.18 8.55 -4.97
N PHE A 220 30.00 7.49 -4.18
CA PHE A 220 30.78 6.26 -4.29
C PHE A 220 29.96 5.12 -4.89
N ASP A 221 30.62 4.29 -5.70
CA ASP A 221 30.09 2.98 -6.10
C ASP A 221 30.35 1.91 -5.02
N TYR A 222 29.87 0.69 -5.25
CA TYR A 222 30.01 -0.40 -4.29
C TYR A 222 31.47 -0.84 -4.09
N PHE A 223 32.34 -0.68 -5.10
CA PHE A 223 33.75 -1.04 -5.01
C PHE A 223 34.49 -0.05 -4.11
N GLU A 224 34.30 1.25 -4.33
CA GLU A 224 34.88 2.32 -3.53
C GLU A 224 34.35 2.26 -2.10
N ALA A 225 33.03 2.09 -1.93
CA ALA A 225 32.41 1.93 -0.63
C ALA A 225 33.02 0.75 0.14
N LYS A 226 33.18 -0.41 -0.49
CA LYS A 226 33.82 -1.58 0.13
C LYS A 226 35.26 -1.30 0.52
N PHE A 227 36.01 -0.62 -0.34
CA PHE A 227 37.39 -0.25 -0.05
C PHE A 227 37.49 0.69 1.16
N PHE A 228 36.62 1.69 1.28
CA PHE A 228 36.62 2.59 2.43
C PHE A 228 36.10 1.92 3.71
N LYS A 229 35.05 1.09 3.59
CA LYS A 229 34.49 0.31 4.71
C LYS A 229 35.52 -0.65 5.31
N THR A 230 36.33 -1.33 4.48
CA THR A 230 37.44 -2.18 4.97
C THR A 230 38.53 -1.42 5.71
N LYS A 231 38.62 -0.09 5.52
CA LYS A 231 39.49 0.82 6.28
C LYS A 231 38.81 1.46 7.49
N GLY A 232 37.59 1.04 7.83
CA GLY A 232 36.82 1.57 8.96
C GLY A 232 36.29 2.99 8.74
N MET A 233 36.13 3.43 7.49
CA MET A 233 35.60 4.75 7.18
C MET A 233 34.10 4.70 6.86
N ASP A 234 33.36 5.70 7.32
CA ASP A 234 31.99 5.98 6.90
C ASP A 234 31.95 6.83 5.61
N PRO A 235 30.80 6.91 4.91
CA PRO A 235 30.67 7.65 3.64
C PRO A 235 31.10 9.12 3.71
N LYS A 236 30.78 9.82 4.81
CA LYS A 236 31.08 11.25 4.97
C LYS A 236 32.57 11.47 5.14
N THR A 237 33.20 10.67 6.00
CA THR A 237 34.66 10.71 6.22
C THR A 237 35.41 10.36 4.93
N ALA A 238 34.94 9.36 4.18
CA ALA A 238 35.51 9.00 2.89
C ALA A 238 35.42 10.18 1.90
N ALA A 239 34.22 10.75 1.71
CA ALA A 239 33.99 11.87 0.80
C ALA A 239 34.88 13.07 1.12
N GLN A 240 34.97 13.45 2.40
CA GLN A 240 35.81 14.55 2.86
C GLN A 240 37.28 14.31 2.51
N LYS A 241 37.78 13.10 2.73
CA LYS A 241 39.17 12.74 2.44
C LYS A 241 39.46 12.74 0.93
N THR A 242 38.56 12.20 0.12
CA THR A 242 38.70 12.18 -1.34
C THR A 242 38.70 13.59 -1.90
N PHE A 243 37.78 14.45 -1.43
CA PHE A 243 37.73 15.86 -1.80
C PHE A 243 39.01 16.61 -1.41
N THR A 244 39.47 16.44 -0.17
CA THR A 244 40.70 17.09 0.32
C THR A 244 41.91 16.69 -0.52
N ARG A 245 42.03 15.40 -0.86
CA ARG A 245 43.12 14.90 -1.70
C ARG A 245 43.07 15.49 -3.11
N LEU A 246 41.88 15.58 -3.71
CA LEU A 246 41.68 16.20 -5.02
C LEU A 246 42.04 17.69 -4.99
N LEU A 247 41.60 18.42 -3.97
CA LEU A 247 41.92 19.84 -3.77
C LEU A 247 43.43 20.07 -3.66
N LEU A 248 44.13 19.26 -2.86
CA LEU A 248 45.59 19.34 -2.75
C LEU A 248 46.30 19.04 -4.07
N TYR A 249 45.81 18.07 -4.84
CA TYR A 249 46.34 17.75 -6.17
C TYR A 249 46.13 18.91 -7.15
N LEU A 250 44.93 19.48 -7.20
CA LEU A 250 44.62 20.64 -8.05
C LEU A 250 45.44 21.88 -7.64
N LEU A 251 45.61 22.12 -6.34
CA LEU A 251 46.45 23.19 -5.83
C LEU A 251 47.92 23.00 -6.25
N HIS A 252 48.44 21.77 -6.14
CA HIS A 252 49.80 21.47 -6.57
C HIS A 252 49.98 21.66 -8.08
N LEU A 253 49.03 21.18 -8.89
CA LEU A 253 49.03 21.39 -10.33
C LEU A 253 48.97 22.87 -10.69
N PHE A 254 48.13 23.65 -10.00
CA PHE A 254 48.04 25.10 -10.18
C PHE A 254 49.37 25.80 -9.88
N ILE A 255 50.04 25.43 -8.79
CA ILE A 255 51.36 25.98 -8.44
C ILE A 255 52.39 25.66 -9.53
N LEU A 256 52.41 24.42 -10.06
CA LEU A 256 53.32 24.05 -11.15
C LEU A 256 53.04 24.83 -12.44
N LEU A 257 51.76 25.00 -12.81
CA LEU A 257 51.36 25.81 -13.96
C LEU A 257 51.76 27.28 -13.78
N PHE A 258 51.61 27.83 -12.57
CA PHE A 258 52.02 29.19 -12.25
C PHE A 258 53.55 29.35 -12.34
N GLN A 259 54.32 28.40 -11.82
CA GLN A 259 55.78 28.39 -11.93
C GLN A 259 56.24 28.30 -13.40
N LEU A 260 55.59 27.47 -14.21
CA LEU A 260 55.87 27.36 -15.64
C LEU A 260 55.57 28.67 -16.38
N LEU A 261 54.45 29.34 -16.05
CA LEU A 261 54.11 30.64 -16.62
C LEU A 261 55.16 31.70 -16.27
N LEU A 262 55.59 31.77 -15.00
CA LEU A 262 56.66 32.68 -14.58
C LEU A 262 57.96 32.40 -15.32
N LEU A 263 58.32 31.13 -15.52
CA LEU A 263 59.49 30.74 -16.30
C LEU A 263 59.38 31.19 -17.77
N LEU A 264 58.22 31.00 -18.40
CA LEU A 264 57.98 31.43 -19.79
C LEU A 264 58.06 32.96 -19.93
N LEU A 265 57.45 33.71 -18.99
CA LEU A 265 57.55 35.17 -18.96
C LEU A 265 59.00 35.63 -18.76
N PHE A 266 59.75 34.95 -17.90
CA PHE A 266 61.16 35.22 -17.68
C PHE A 266 62.01 34.96 -18.94
N VAL A 267 61.80 33.83 -19.62
CA VAL A 267 62.45 33.53 -20.91
C VAL A 267 62.07 34.56 -21.98
N PHE A 268 60.79 34.91 -22.08
CA PHE A 268 60.33 35.96 -22.99
C PHE A 268 61.00 37.30 -22.70
N LEU A 269 61.14 37.67 -21.42
CA LEU A 269 61.83 38.88 -20.99
C LEU A 269 63.31 38.86 -21.41
N ILE A 270 64.01 37.74 -21.23
CA ILE A 270 65.40 37.57 -21.69
C ILE A 270 65.47 37.74 -23.21
N LEU A 271 64.63 37.04 -23.98
CA LEU A 271 64.60 37.18 -25.45
C LEU A 271 64.29 38.62 -25.87
N TYR A 272 63.37 39.28 -25.18
CA TYR A 272 63.02 40.68 -25.44
C TYR A 272 64.21 41.62 -25.21
N ILE A 273 64.87 41.51 -24.06
CA ILE A 273 66.00 42.38 -23.68
C ILE A 273 67.22 42.13 -24.57
N PHE A 274 67.57 40.87 -24.83
CA PHE A 274 68.83 40.52 -25.48
C PHE A 274 68.74 40.33 -26.99
N ILE A 275 67.54 40.15 -27.55
CA ILE A 275 67.35 39.90 -29.00
C ILE A 275 66.48 41.00 -29.61
N PHE A 276 65.23 41.12 -29.18
CA PHE A 276 64.27 42.01 -29.85
C PHE A 276 64.59 43.50 -29.66
N LEU A 277 64.99 43.91 -28.45
CA LEU A 277 65.28 45.31 -28.15
C LEU A 277 66.52 45.83 -28.91
N PRO A 278 67.67 45.12 -28.95
CA PRO A 278 68.81 45.51 -29.79
C PRO A 278 68.47 45.55 -31.28
N ILE A 279 67.74 44.55 -31.79
CA ILE A 279 67.30 44.53 -33.20
C ILE A 279 66.45 45.77 -33.50
N SER A 280 65.52 46.14 -32.62
CA SER A 280 64.68 47.32 -32.81
C SER A 280 65.48 48.63 -32.82
N PHE A 281 66.52 48.73 -31.99
CA PHE A 281 67.40 49.89 -31.93
C PHE A 281 68.25 50.01 -33.20
N ILE A 282 68.85 48.89 -33.65
CA ILE A 282 69.58 48.81 -34.93
C ILE A 282 68.66 49.20 -36.09
N TRP A 283 67.44 48.66 -36.13
CA TRP A 283 66.46 48.99 -37.17
C TRP A 283 66.11 50.49 -37.19
N LYS A 284 65.94 51.10 -36.01
CA LYS A 284 65.68 52.54 -35.88
C LYS A 284 66.84 53.41 -36.38
N ILE A 285 68.08 52.99 -36.15
CA ILE A 285 69.28 53.65 -36.71
C ILE A 285 69.26 53.54 -38.23
N ILE A 286 69.04 52.33 -38.77
CA ILE A 286 68.99 52.07 -40.21
C ILE A 286 67.87 52.89 -40.88
N SER A 287 66.67 52.92 -40.30
CA SER A 287 65.53 53.66 -40.84
C SER A 287 65.78 55.17 -40.86
N ASN A 288 66.43 55.73 -39.84
CA ASN A 288 66.79 57.16 -39.82
C ASN A 288 67.84 57.50 -40.88
N TRP A 289 68.78 56.59 -41.15
CA TRP A 289 69.77 56.78 -42.20
C TRP A 289 69.16 56.70 -43.61
N LEU A 290 68.17 55.82 -43.81
CA LEU A 290 67.47 55.65 -45.09
C LEU A 290 66.36 56.67 -45.36
N GLY A 291 65.72 57.20 -44.30
CA GLY A 291 64.61 58.17 -44.39
C GLY A 291 65.03 59.64 -44.37
N GLY A 292 66.33 59.94 -44.23
CA GLY A 292 66.88 61.29 -44.34
C GLY A 292 66.95 61.78 -45.79
N LYS A 293 65.79 62.15 -46.34
CA LYS A 293 65.62 63.08 -47.47
C LYS A 293 64.49 64.04 -47.15
#